data_AF-A0A1I4KY69-F1
#
_entry.id   AF-A0A1I4KY69-F1
#
_cell.length_a   1.000
_cell.length_b   1.000
_cell.length_c   1.000
_cell.angle_alpha   90.00
_cell.angle_beta   90.00
_cell.angle_gamma   90.00
#
_symmetry.space_group_name_H-M   'P 1'
#
loop_
_entity.id
_entity.type
_entity.pdbx_description
1 polymer ?
#
loop_
_entity_poly.entity_id
_entity_poly.type
_entity_poly.pdbx_seq_one_letter_code
_entity_poly.pdbx_strand_id
1 'polypeptide(L)'
;MQWWNDFVDWFTSSDARPMVFSAVVLAIAVIVSGLLAAWIARGALKGLLTRTDRQHKASAIAALVDAATEASVWNSLTPAEQVLSDRAVGQADILVRLLPIRNAGLAATWAGHQLAEMKRASATFGYQLDPAIAEFRDRLIEWQKSPRRAKRIFQSDLERWRFESAEPESAVLAQQDAWVAQQHHEQYVPATPVDTAAVSPDETTIANPFVAAAAAGSQEHDTSPGPRLGQPV
;
A
#
# COMPACT_ATOMS: atom_id res chain seq x y z
N MET A 1 20.21 65.46 -4.51
CA MET A 1 19.85 65.94 -5.86
C MET A 1 21.07 66.00 -6.76
N GLN A 2 22.17 66.68 -6.37
CA GLN A 2 23.41 66.71 -7.20
C GLN A 2 23.97 65.32 -7.54
N TRP A 3 24.11 64.41 -6.56
CA TRP A 3 24.62 63.05 -6.80
C TRP A 3 23.85 62.26 -7.87
N TRP A 4 22.55 62.53 -8.03
CA TRP A 4 21.71 61.88 -9.03
C TRP A 4 21.99 62.45 -10.43
N ASN A 5 22.14 63.77 -10.55
CA ASN A 5 22.50 64.40 -11.81
C ASN A 5 23.91 64.02 -12.24
N ASP A 6 24.88 64.00 -11.32
CA ASP A 6 26.27 63.62 -11.60
C ASP A 6 26.35 62.18 -12.14
N PHE A 7 25.53 61.27 -11.59
CA PHE A 7 25.41 59.90 -12.08
C PHE A 7 24.82 59.82 -13.49
N VAL A 8 23.73 60.57 -13.75
CA VAL A 8 23.06 60.58 -15.06
C VAL A 8 23.96 61.20 -16.14
N ASP A 9 24.69 62.26 -15.80
CA ASP A 9 25.64 62.93 -16.71
C ASP A 9 26.82 62.00 -17.04
N TRP A 10 27.36 61.31 -16.04
CA TRP A 10 28.39 60.28 -16.28
C TRP A 10 27.84 59.13 -17.14
N PHE A 11 26.65 58.60 -16.82
CA PHE A 11 26.06 57.46 -17.51
C PHE A 11 25.78 57.74 -19.00
N THR A 12 25.47 58.99 -19.33
CA THR A 12 25.22 59.44 -20.72
C THR A 12 26.47 59.92 -21.45
N SER A 13 27.59 60.11 -20.74
CA SER A 13 28.88 60.51 -21.31
C SER A 13 29.45 59.46 -22.27
N SER A 14 30.22 59.91 -23.26
CA SER A 14 30.93 59.04 -24.22
C SER A 14 31.94 58.10 -23.55
N ASP A 15 32.55 58.52 -22.44
CA ASP A 15 33.59 57.76 -21.74
C ASP A 15 33.03 56.56 -20.95
N ALA A 16 31.76 56.61 -20.53
CA ALA A 16 31.10 55.53 -19.80
C ALA A 16 30.57 54.41 -20.71
N ARG A 17 30.43 54.65 -22.02
CA ARG A 17 29.85 53.71 -22.99
C ARG A 17 30.47 52.30 -22.97
N PRO A 18 31.81 52.12 -22.94
CA PRO A 18 32.39 50.78 -22.92
C PRO A 18 32.06 50.04 -21.61
N MET A 19 32.10 50.75 -20.48
CA MET A 19 31.80 50.18 -19.16
C MET A 19 30.32 49.79 -19.04
N VAL A 20 29.41 50.67 -19.48
CA VAL A 20 27.96 50.40 -19.51
C VAL A 20 27.66 49.22 -20.45
N PHE A 21 28.30 49.16 -21.62
CA PHE A 21 28.14 48.03 -22.54
C PHE A 21 28.57 46.71 -21.90
N SER A 22 29.75 46.64 -21.29
CA SER A 22 30.22 45.42 -20.59
C SER A 22 29.29 45.02 -19.44
N ALA A 23 28.78 45.98 -18.67
CA ALA A 23 27.83 45.72 -17.59
C ALA A 23 26.50 45.15 -18.12
N VAL A 24 25.98 45.72 -19.21
CA VAL A 24 24.75 45.23 -19.86
C VAL A 24 24.96 43.83 -20.44
N VAL A 25 26.08 43.58 -21.12
CA VAL A 25 26.41 42.25 -21.65
C VAL A 25 26.51 41.22 -20.53
N LEU A 26 27.15 41.56 -19.41
CA LEU A 26 27.23 40.67 -18.24
C LEU A 26 25.85 40.41 -17.64
N ALA A 27 25.01 41.44 -17.50
CA ALA A 27 23.64 41.27 -17.03
C ALA A 27 22.83 40.34 -17.94
N ILE A 28 22.93 40.51 -19.26
CA ILE A 28 22.26 39.64 -20.24
C ILE A 28 22.80 38.22 -20.15
N ALA A 29 24.13 38.04 -20.03
CA ALA A 29 24.74 36.72 -19.92
C ALA A 29 24.25 35.97 -18.67
N VAL A 30 24.16 36.65 -17.53
CA VAL A 30 23.61 36.08 -16.29
C VAL A 30 22.15 35.71 -16.45
N ILE A 31 21.33 36.59 -17.04
CA ILE A 31 19.90 36.33 -17.28
C ILE A 31 19.73 35.12 -18.19
N VAL A 32 20.41 35.09 -19.34
CA VAL A 32 20.31 33.99 -20.31
C VAL A 32 20.80 32.67 -19.70
N SER A 33 21.91 32.70 -18.96
CA SER A 33 22.42 31.52 -18.25
C SER A 33 21.39 30.99 -17.23
N GLY A 34 20.79 31.89 -16.44
CA GLY A 34 19.75 31.53 -15.48
C GLY A 34 18.49 30.95 -16.13
N LEU A 35 18.03 31.53 -17.25
CA LEU A 35 16.88 31.03 -18.01
C LEU A 35 17.18 29.63 -18.59
N LEU A 36 18.37 29.44 -19.16
CA LEU A 36 18.77 28.16 -19.73
C LEU A 36 18.87 27.06 -18.65
N ALA A 37 19.50 27.40 -17.51
CA ALA A 37 19.58 26.50 -16.36
C ALA A 37 18.18 26.10 -15.84
N ALA A 38 17.27 27.06 -15.69
CA ALA A 38 15.91 26.81 -15.25
C ALA A 38 15.13 25.91 -16.24
N TRP A 39 15.37 26.08 -17.54
CA TRP A 39 14.72 25.27 -18.57
C TRP A 39 15.18 23.80 -18.54
N ILE A 40 16.49 23.59 -18.42
CA ILE A 40 17.09 22.25 -18.28
C ILE A 40 16.58 21.58 -16.99
N ALA A 41 16.59 22.31 -15.87
CA ALA A 41 16.13 21.78 -14.57
C ALA A 41 14.65 21.36 -14.63
N ARG A 42 13.78 22.16 -15.26
CA ARG A 42 12.36 21.81 -15.44
C ARG A 42 12.20 20.56 -16.32
N GLY A 43 12.99 20.42 -17.38
CA GLY A 43 13.00 19.23 -18.23
C GLY A 43 13.40 17.97 -17.45
N ALA A 44 14.49 18.05 -16.69
CA ALA A 44 14.99 16.95 -15.87
C ALA A 44 13.97 16.54 -14.79
N LEU A 45 13.38 17.49 -14.08
CA LEU A 45 12.39 17.21 -13.03
C LEU A 45 11.14 16.54 -13.60
N LYS A 46 10.63 17.03 -14.75
CA LYS A 46 9.51 16.39 -15.43
C LYS A 46 9.84 14.96 -15.85
N GLY A 47 11.04 14.74 -16.40
CA GLY A 47 11.52 13.40 -16.76
C GLY A 47 11.55 12.45 -15.57
N LEU A 48 12.14 12.89 -14.45
CA LEU A 48 12.20 12.12 -13.21
C LEU A 48 10.80 11.77 -12.69
N LEU A 49 9.90 12.74 -12.60
CA LEU A 49 8.52 12.51 -12.15
C LEU A 49 7.80 11.48 -13.03
N THR A 50 7.94 11.56 -14.36
CA THR A 50 7.31 10.59 -15.26
C THR A 50 7.90 9.19 -15.12
N ARG A 51 9.20 9.07 -14.82
CA ARG A 51 9.86 7.77 -14.60
C ARG A 51 9.40 7.16 -13.27
N THR A 52 9.38 7.96 -12.20
CA THR A 52 8.91 7.55 -10.87
C THR A 52 7.45 7.14 -10.91
N ASP A 53 6.59 7.90 -11.58
CA ASP A 53 5.18 7.54 -11.76
C ASP A 53 5.01 6.19 -12.50
N ARG A 54 5.77 5.97 -13.58
CA ARG A 54 5.75 4.67 -14.29
C ARG A 54 6.26 3.53 -13.40
N GLN A 55 7.29 3.77 -12.60
CA GLN A 55 7.86 2.79 -11.67
C GLN A 55 6.87 2.41 -10.57
N HIS A 56 6.18 3.37 -9.94
CA HIS A 56 5.17 3.10 -8.93
C HIS A 56 4.01 2.27 -9.47
N LYS A 57 3.56 2.55 -10.69
CA LYS A 57 2.50 1.78 -11.35
C LYS A 57 2.94 0.35 -11.63
N ALA A 58 4.16 0.18 -12.15
CA ALA A 58 4.72 -1.14 -12.41
C ALA A 58 4.92 -1.94 -11.12
N SER A 59 5.42 -1.31 -10.04
CA SER A 59 5.64 -1.99 -8.76
C SER A 59 4.35 -2.42 -8.09
N ALA A 60 3.29 -1.61 -8.17
CA ALA A 60 1.97 -1.97 -7.63
C ALA A 60 1.35 -3.16 -8.37
N ILE A 61 1.46 -3.20 -9.71
CA ILE A 61 0.98 -4.33 -10.50
C ILE A 61 1.83 -5.58 -10.23
N ALA A 62 3.15 -5.44 -10.13
CA ALA A 62 4.04 -6.55 -9.78
C ALA A 62 3.68 -7.13 -8.40
N ALA A 63 3.44 -6.28 -7.40
CA ALA A 63 3.01 -6.71 -6.06
C ALA A 63 1.67 -7.47 -6.09
N LEU A 64 0.70 -7.02 -6.89
CA LEU A 64 -0.57 -7.77 -7.05
C LEU A 64 -0.37 -9.13 -7.73
N VAL A 65 0.48 -9.21 -8.75
CA VAL A 65 0.74 -10.45 -9.49
C VAL A 65 1.54 -11.45 -8.64
N ASP A 66 2.47 -10.95 -7.83
CA ASP A 66 3.20 -11.72 -6.84
C ASP A 66 2.23 -12.30 -5.79
N ALA A 67 1.36 -11.44 -5.23
CA ALA A 67 0.30 -11.87 -4.32
C ALA A 67 -0.68 -12.87 -4.96
N ALA A 68 -0.97 -12.75 -6.27
CA ALA A 68 -1.78 -13.73 -7.00
C ALA A 68 -1.09 -15.09 -7.12
N THR A 69 0.23 -15.09 -7.29
CA THR A 69 1.03 -16.32 -7.35
C THR A 69 0.99 -17.02 -6.01
N GLU A 70 1.20 -16.31 -4.91
CA GLU A 70 1.10 -16.89 -3.56
C GLU A 70 -0.34 -17.34 -3.23
N ALA A 71 -1.35 -16.56 -3.60
CA ALA A 71 -2.76 -16.92 -3.42
C ALA A 71 -3.11 -18.23 -4.15
N SER A 72 -2.54 -18.45 -5.34
CA SER A 72 -2.80 -19.64 -6.13
C SER A 72 -2.29 -20.94 -5.49
N VAL A 73 -1.30 -20.84 -4.60
CA VAL A 73 -0.71 -21.97 -3.89
C VAL A 73 -1.01 -21.95 -2.39
N TRP A 74 -1.93 -21.07 -1.94
CA TRP A 74 -2.17 -20.77 -0.53
C TRP A 74 -2.41 -22.01 0.35
N ASN A 75 -3.18 -23.00 -0.15
CA ASN A 75 -3.46 -24.23 0.60
C ASN A 75 -2.24 -25.17 0.78
N SER A 76 -1.18 -24.97 0.00
CA SER A 76 0.08 -25.71 0.13
C SER A 76 1.09 -25.02 1.07
N LEU A 77 0.83 -23.76 1.43
CA LEU A 77 1.68 -22.99 2.33
C LEU A 77 1.48 -23.42 3.79
N THR A 78 2.53 -23.30 4.60
CA THR A 78 2.43 -23.48 6.04
C THR A 78 1.60 -22.36 6.69
N PRO A 79 1.02 -22.55 7.89
CA PRO A 79 0.22 -21.52 8.55
C PRO A 79 0.95 -20.18 8.75
N ALA A 80 2.27 -20.20 8.98
CA ALA A 80 3.06 -18.98 9.11
C ALA A 80 3.20 -18.24 7.77
N GLU A 81 3.41 -18.97 6.67
CA GLU A 81 3.48 -18.41 5.32
C GLU A 81 2.12 -17.88 4.84
N GLN A 82 1.01 -18.52 5.22
CA GLN A 82 -0.33 -18.04 4.92
C GLN A 82 -0.59 -16.64 5.49
N VAL A 83 -0.15 -16.39 6.73
CA VAL A 83 -0.27 -15.05 7.36
C VAL A 83 0.59 -14.01 6.62
N LEU A 84 1.78 -14.38 6.17
CA LEU A 84 2.63 -13.49 5.38
C LEU A 84 2.00 -13.19 4.01
N SER A 85 1.42 -14.20 3.38
CA SER A 85 0.72 -14.04 2.10
C SER A 85 -0.51 -13.14 2.22
N ASP A 86 -1.31 -13.32 3.26
CA ASP A 86 -2.46 -12.44 3.53
C ASP A 86 -2.03 -10.99 3.78
N ARG A 87 -0.88 -10.77 4.43
CA ARG A 87 -0.28 -9.42 4.57
C ARG A 87 0.21 -8.87 3.24
N ALA A 88 0.84 -9.69 2.39
CA ALA A 88 1.31 -9.28 1.07
C ALA A 88 0.13 -8.84 0.17
N VAL A 89 -0.99 -9.59 0.19
CA VAL A 89 -2.25 -9.21 -0.47
C VAL A 89 -2.74 -7.84 0.05
N GLY A 90 -2.78 -7.64 1.37
CA GLY A 90 -3.19 -6.37 1.97
C GLY A 90 -2.28 -5.20 1.58
N GLN A 91 -0.97 -5.41 1.54
CA GLN A 91 -0.01 -4.39 1.11
C GLN A 91 -0.18 -4.05 -0.38
N ALA A 92 -0.36 -5.06 -1.24
CA ALA A 92 -0.59 -4.87 -2.66
C ALA A 92 -1.90 -4.08 -2.93
N ASP A 93 -2.99 -4.39 -2.21
CA ASP A 93 -4.25 -3.62 -2.32
C ASP A 93 -4.05 -2.14 -1.95
N ILE A 94 -3.35 -1.87 -0.84
CA ILE A 94 -3.05 -0.49 -0.42
C ILE A 94 -2.24 0.25 -1.51
N LEU A 95 -1.18 -0.38 -2.03
CA LEU A 95 -0.36 0.23 -3.08
C LEU A 95 -1.20 0.61 -4.31
N VAL A 96 -2.11 -0.26 -4.72
CA VAL A 96 -2.98 -0.03 -5.87
C VAL A 96 -3.96 1.10 -5.60
N ARG A 97 -4.57 1.16 -4.41
CA ARG A 97 -5.50 2.23 -4.02
C ARG A 97 -4.84 3.60 -3.97
N LEU A 98 -3.55 3.66 -3.61
CA LEU A 98 -2.76 4.88 -3.55
C LEU A 98 -2.24 5.35 -4.92
N LEU A 99 -2.40 4.55 -5.99
CA LEU A 99 -1.94 4.95 -7.31
C LEU A 99 -2.72 6.17 -7.84
N PRO A 100 -2.04 7.14 -8.48
CA PRO A 100 -2.68 8.27 -9.14
C PRO A 100 -3.27 7.87 -10.51
N ILE A 101 -4.10 6.83 -10.53
CA ILE A 101 -4.82 6.34 -11.72
C ILE A 101 -6.33 6.44 -11.47
N ARG A 102 -7.08 6.77 -12.52
CA ARG A 102 -8.55 6.80 -12.44
C ARG A 102 -9.10 5.42 -12.08
N ASN A 103 -10.07 5.41 -11.17
CA ASN A 103 -10.76 4.20 -10.73
C ASN A 103 -9.82 3.17 -10.07
N ALA A 104 -8.70 3.61 -9.47
CA ALA A 104 -7.78 2.72 -8.76
C ALA A 104 -8.48 1.90 -7.66
N GLY A 105 -9.38 2.51 -6.88
CA GLY A 105 -10.17 1.79 -5.88
C GLY A 105 -11.09 0.70 -6.47
N LEU A 106 -11.62 0.90 -7.69
CA LEU A 106 -12.40 -0.12 -8.38
C LEU A 106 -11.51 -1.29 -8.81
N ALA A 107 -10.34 -1.00 -9.39
CA ALA A 107 -9.37 -2.02 -9.80
C ALA A 107 -8.87 -2.81 -8.59
N ALA A 108 -8.62 -2.15 -7.46
CA ALA A 108 -8.24 -2.79 -6.20
C ALA A 108 -9.36 -3.73 -5.68
N THR A 109 -10.61 -3.28 -5.72
CA THR A 109 -11.75 -4.11 -5.30
C THR A 109 -11.95 -5.33 -6.21
N TRP A 110 -11.84 -5.14 -7.53
CA TRP A 110 -11.86 -6.22 -8.51
C TRP A 110 -10.71 -7.21 -8.28
N ALA A 111 -9.49 -6.70 -8.06
CA ALA A 111 -8.32 -7.53 -7.80
C ALA A 111 -8.45 -8.32 -6.50
N GLY A 112 -8.95 -7.70 -5.43
CA GLY A 112 -9.20 -8.39 -4.16
C GLY A 112 -10.16 -9.57 -4.31
N HIS A 113 -11.23 -9.42 -5.11
CA HIS A 113 -12.13 -10.52 -5.40
C HIS A 113 -11.45 -11.63 -6.22
N GLN A 114 -10.69 -11.27 -7.26
CA GLN A 114 -9.98 -12.26 -8.07
C GLN A 114 -8.92 -13.03 -7.27
N LEU A 115 -8.23 -12.36 -6.34
CA LEU A 115 -7.28 -13.00 -5.43
C LEU A 115 -7.99 -13.96 -4.46
N ALA A 116 -9.16 -13.58 -3.94
CA ALA A 116 -9.97 -14.46 -3.10
C ALA A 116 -10.44 -15.71 -3.86
N GLU A 117 -10.85 -15.56 -5.13
CA GLU A 117 -11.22 -16.68 -5.99
C GLU A 117 -10.03 -17.58 -6.30
N MET A 118 -8.84 -17.03 -6.57
CA MET A 118 -7.61 -17.82 -6.73
C MET A 118 -7.23 -18.57 -5.46
N LYS A 119 -7.35 -17.92 -4.30
CA LYS A 119 -7.14 -18.53 -2.98
C LYS A 119 -8.11 -19.68 -2.75
N ARG A 120 -9.39 -19.51 -3.07
CA ARG A 120 -10.42 -20.57 -3.00
C ARG A 120 -10.11 -21.72 -3.96
N ALA A 121 -9.73 -21.41 -5.19
CA ALA A 121 -9.38 -22.38 -6.22
C ALA A 121 -8.08 -23.13 -5.93
N SER A 122 -7.16 -22.57 -5.14
CA SER A 122 -5.88 -23.20 -4.76
C SER A 122 -6.07 -24.59 -4.12
N ALA A 123 -7.15 -24.77 -3.35
CA ALA A 123 -7.49 -26.02 -2.70
C ALA A 123 -7.85 -27.13 -3.71
N THR A 124 -8.34 -26.78 -4.89
CA THR A 124 -8.83 -27.74 -5.90
C THR A 124 -7.89 -27.88 -7.09
N PHE A 125 -7.27 -26.78 -7.54
CA PHE A 125 -6.54 -26.71 -8.80
C PHE A 125 -5.04 -26.50 -8.66
N GLY A 126 -4.51 -26.34 -7.43
CA GLY A 126 -3.08 -26.31 -7.13
C GLY A 126 -2.25 -25.48 -8.12
N TYR A 127 -1.57 -26.15 -9.05
CA TYR A 127 -0.67 -25.54 -10.04
C TYR A 127 -1.31 -25.17 -11.39
N GLN A 128 -2.59 -25.48 -11.63
CA GLN A 128 -3.25 -25.18 -12.91
C GLN A 128 -3.78 -23.74 -13.00
N LEU A 129 -3.40 -22.88 -12.07
CA LEU A 129 -3.85 -21.48 -11.99
C LEU A 129 -2.97 -20.53 -12.83
N ASP A 130 -1.88 -21.01 -13.44
CA ASP A 130 -1.01 -20.21 -14.31
C ASP A 130 -1.75 -19.41 -15.40
N PRO A 131 -2.74 -19.97 -16.12
CA PRO A 131 -3.50 -19.21 -17.11
C PRO A 131 -4.34 -18.10 -16.47
N ALA A 132 -4.89 -18.34 -15.28
CA ALA A 132 -5.67 -17.35 -14.54
C ALA A 132 -4.78 -16.20 -14.04
N ILE A 133 -3.55 -16.49 -13.60
CA ILE A 133 -2.55 -15.48 -13.23
C ILE A 133 -2.14 -14.65 -14.44
N ALA A 134 -1.94 -15.28 -15.60
CA ALA A 134 -1.62 -14.57 -16.83
C ALA A 134 -2.75 -13.62 -17.24
N GLU A 135 -4.01 -14.08 -17.22
CA GLU A 135 -5.16 -13.23 -17.52
C GLU A 135 -5.30 -12.07 -16.52
N PHE A 136 -5.13 -12.36 -15.23
CA PHE A 136 -5.18 -11.36 -14.16
C PHE A 136 -4.15 -10.25 -14.40
N ARG A 137 -2.88 -10.62 -14.65
CA ARG A 137 -1.81 -9.69 -15.01
C ARG A 137 -2.17 -8.87 -16.25
N ASP A 138 -2.64 -9.52 -17.31
CA ASP A 138 -2.90 -8.85 -18.58
C ASP A 138 -4.05 -7.84 -18.46
N ARG A 139 -5.07 -8.14 -17.66
CA ARG A 139 -6.15 -7.20 -17.30
C ARG A 139 -5.65 -6.01 -16.49
N LEU A 140 -4.72 -6.21 -15.55
CA LEU A 140 -4.09 -5.11 -14.82
C LEU A 140 -3.22 -4.22 -15.73
N ILE A 141 -2.49 -4.82 -16.67
CA ILE A 141 -1.71 -4.08 -17.68
C ILE A 141 -2.64 -3.28 -18.60
N GLU A 142 -3.74 -3.86 -19.05
CA GLU A 142 -4.73 -3.15 -19.87
C GLU A 142 -5.40 -2.02 -19.08
N TRP A 143 -5.68 -2.21 -17.78
CA TRP A 143 -6.16 -1.13 -16.93
C TRP A 143 -5.15 0.00 -16.78
N GLN A 144 -3.86 -0.31 -16.62
CA GLN A 144 -2.81 0.69 -16.55
C GLN A 144 -2.73 1.52 -17.85
N LYS A 145 -2.86 0.87 -19.01
CA LYS A 145 -2.83 1.53 -20.33
C LYS A 145 -4.13 2.31 -20.61
N SER A 146 -5.27 1.73 -20.27
CA SER A 146 -6.61 2.17 -20.67
C SER A 146 -7.61 2.17 -19.50
N PRO A 147 -7.43 2.99 -18.46
CA PRO A 147 -8.22 2.90 -17.21
C PRO A 147 -9.71 3.21 -17.41
N ARG A 148 -10.07 3.95 -18.46
CA ARG A 148 -11.47 4.24 -18.83
C ARG A 148 -12.18 3.01 -19.42
N ARG A 149 -11.47 2.22 -20.22
CA ARG A 149 -12.01 1.00 -20.84
C ARG A 149 -12.13 -0.10 -19.80
N ALA A 150 -11.07 -0.32 -19.04
CA ALA A 150 -11.03 -1.33 -17.99
C ALA A 150 -12.08 -1.10 -16.90
N LYS A 151 -12.45 0.15 -16.60
CA LYS A 151 -13.56 0.46 -15.68
C LYS A 151 -14.82 -0.35 -15.99
N ARG A 152 -15.24 -0.39 -17.26
CA ARG A 152 -16.48 -1.09 -17.66
C ARG A 152 -16.37 -2.59 -17.44
N ILE A 153 -15.21 -3.16 -17.78
CA ILE A 153 -14.92 -4.60 -17.64
C ILE A 153 -14.93 -4.98 -16.14
N PHE A 154 -14.23 -4.23 -15.30
CA PHE A 154 -14.20 -4.49 -13.86
C PHE A 154 -15.57 -4.32 -13.21
N GLN A 155 -16.35 -3.32 -13.63
CA GLN A 155 -17.73 -3.16 -13.16
C GLN A 155 -18.60 -4.35 -13.57
N SER A 156 -18.54 -4.78 -14.84
CA SER A 156 -19.34 -5.92 -15.29
C SER A 156 -18.95 -7.22 -14.59
N ASP A 157 -17.66 -7.43 -14.32
CA ASP A 157 -17.21 -8.61 -13.58
C ASP A 157 -17.69 -8.57 -12.12
N LEU A 158 -17.54 -7.44 -11.44
CA LEU A 158 -18.03 -7.27 -10.06
C LEU A 158 -19.55 -7.43 -9.96
N GLU A 159 -20.30 -6.91 -10.95
CA GLU A 159 -21.75 -7.11 -11.03
C GLU A 159 -22.08 -8.59 -11.25
N ARG A 160 -21.40 -9.27 -12.17
CA ARG A 160 -21.58 -10.71 -12.42
C ARG A 160 -21.35 -11.52 -11.15
N TRP A 161 -20.23 -11.30 -10.47
CA TRP A 161 -19.91 -12.01 -9.22
C TRP A 161 -20.92 -11.73 -8.11
N ARG A 162 -21.40 -10.49 -7.99
CA ARG A 162 -22.47 -10.17 -7.01
C ARG A 162 -23.73 -11.00 -7.25
N PHE A 163 -24.09 -11.30 -8.50
CA PHE A 163 -25.22 -12.16 -8.81
C PHE A 163 -24.92 -13.64 -8.59
N GLU A 164 -23.70 -14.10 -8.88
CA GLU A 164 -23.27 -15.49 -8.64
C GLU A 164 -23.24 -15.84 -7.14
N SER A 165 -22.75 -14.93 -6.28
CA SER A 165 -22.68 -15.15 -4.82
C SER A 165 -24.04 -15.03 -4.11
N ALA A 166 -25.03 -14.35 -4.71
CA ALA A 166 -26.29 -14.05 -4.05
C ALA A 166 -27.23 -15.26 -3.88
N GLU A 167 -27.13 -16.29 -4.72
CA GLU A 167 -28.15 -17.35 -4.82
C GLU A 167 -28.02 -18.48 -3.78
N PRO A 168 -26.82 -19.03 -3.45
CA PRO A 168 -26.70 -20.07 -2.41
C PRO A 168 -25.93 -19.68 -1.14
N GLU A 169 -24.95 -18.77 -1.22
CA GLU A 169 -24.01 -18.50 -0.12
C GLU A 169 -24.60 -17.53 0.93
N SER A 170 -25.43 -16.58 0.49
CA SER A 170 -26.17 -15.66 1.36
C SER A 170 -27.10 -16.40 2.32
N ALA A 171 -27.76 -17.46 1.85
CA ALA A 171 -28.65 -18.29 2.66
C ALA A 171 -27.89 -19.09 3.71
N VAL A 172 -26.70 -19.62 3.37
CA VAL A 172 -25.85 -20.38 4.29
C VAL A 172 -25.22 -19.49 5.36
N LEU A 173 -24.79 -18.27 4.99
CA LEU A 173 -24.27 -17.29 5.95
C LEU A 173 -25.37 -16.79 6.90
N ALA A 174 -26.57 -16.51 6.40
CA ALA A 174 -27.72 -16.18 7.25
C ALA A 174 -28.08 -17.31 8.22
N GLN A 175 -27.90 -18.57 7.79
CA GLN A 175 -28.14 -19.74 8.63
C GLN A 175 -27.04 -19.92 9.70
N GLN A 176 -25.78 -19.62 9.37
CA GLN A 176 -24.67 -19.58 10.35
C GLN A 176 -24.85 -18.45 11.36
N ASP A 177 -25.20 -17.24 10.92
CA ASP A 177 -25.44 -16.11 11.83
C ASP A 177 -26.63 -16.39 12.76
N ALA A 178 -27.69 -17.02 12.25
CA ALA A 178 -28.82 -17.47 13.07
C ALA A 178 -28.39 -18.53 14.09
N TRP A 179 -27.52 -19.46 13.71
CA TRP A 179 -26.99 -20.49 14.62
C TRP A 179 -26.06 -19.91 15.69
N VAL A 180 -25.17 -18.98 15.32
CA VAL A 180 -24.31 -18.24 16.27
C VAL A 180 -25.17 -17.40 17.21
N ALA A 181 -26.20 -16.72 16.70
CA ALA A 181 -27.15 -15.96 17.52
C ALA A 181 -27.95 -16.86 18.48
N GLN A 182 -28.33 -18.07 18.07
CA GLN A 182 -28.98 -19.05 18.93
C GLN A 182 -28.04 -19.54 20.05
N GLN A 183 -26.80 -19.89 19.71
CA GLN A 183 -25.79 -20.30 20.69
C GLN A 183 -25.46 -19.18 21.70
N HIS A 184 -25.33 -17.93 21.23
CA HIS A 184 -25.18 -16.78 22.12
C HIS A 184 -26.43 -16.53 22.96
N HIS A 185 -27.64 -16.73 22.42
CA HIS A 185 -28.86 -16.61 23.22
C HIS A 185 -28.93 -17.69 24.31
N GLU A 186 -28.60 -18.95 23.99
CA GLU A 186 -28.59 -20.07 24.93
C GLU A 186 -27.52 -19.93 26.03
N GLN A 187 -26.33 -19.41 25.71
CA GLN A 187 -25.27 -19.14 26.69
C GLN A 187 -25.58 -17.97 27.62
N TYR A 188 -26.46 -17.04 27.20
CA TYR A 188 -26.79 -15.82 27.94
C TYR A 188 -28.26 -15.72 28.35
N VAL A 189 -29.06 -16.79 28.28
CA VAL A 189 -30.37 -16.82 28.96
C VAL A 189 -30.10 -16.66 30.45
N PRO A 190 -30.48 -15.53 31.08
CA PRO A 190 -30.35 -15.42 32.51
C PRO A 190 -31.36 -16.39 33.10
N ALA A 191 -30.88 -17.37 33.85
CA ALA A 191 -31.72 -18.14 34.74
C ALA A 191 -32.58 -17.13 35.53
N THR A 192 -33.90 -17.28 35.44
CA THR A 192 -34.89 -16.54 36.23
C THR A 192 -34.38 -16.34 37.66
N PRO A 193 -34.49 -15.14 38.24
CA PRO A 193 -33.90 -14.84 39.54
C PRO A 193 -34.64 -15.67 40.58
N VAL A 194 -34.00 -16.75 41.05
CA VAL A 194 -34.37 -17.41 42.30
C VAL A 194 -33.58 -16.73 43.40
N ASP A 195 -34.35 -16.29 44.38
CA ASP A 195 -34.00 -15.48 45.52
C ASP A 195 -32.74 -15.95 46.29
N THR A 196 -31.88 -14.97 46.59
CA THR A 196 -31.01 -14.83 47.77
C THR A 196 -30.35 -16.10 48.37
N ALA A 197 -29.05 -16.26 48.12
CA ALA A 197 -28.10 -16.75 49.13
C ALA A 197 -26.68 -16.24 48.84
N ALA A 198 -26.10 -15.56 49.83
CA ALA A 198 -24.80 -14.92 49.80
C ALA A 198 -23.63 -15.89 49.57
N VAL A 199 -22.73 -15.54 48.63
CA VAL A 199 -21.31 -15.96 48.65
C VAL A 199 -20.46 -14.81 48.08
N SER A 200 -19.38 -14.50 48.79
CA SER A 200 -18.38 -13.45 48.59
C SER A 200 -17.78 -13.38 47.17
N PRO A 201 -17.23 -12.21 46.74
CA PRO A 201 -16.55 -12.10 45.46
C PRO A 201 -15.16 -12.71 45.58
N ASP A 202 -14.98 -13.93 45.07
CA ASP A 202 -13.64 -14.44 44.77
C ASP A 202 -13.33 -14.10 43.31
N GLU A 203 -12.36 -13.20 43.17
CA GLU A 203 -11.86 -12.60 41.94
C GLU A 203 -11.18 -13.68 41.09
N THR A 204 -11.95 -14.43 40.31
CA THR A 204 -11.40 -15.35 39.31
C THR A 204 -11.06 -14.55 38.07
N THR A 205 -9.87 -13.93 38.09
CA THR A 205 -9.22 -13.38 36.90
C THR A 205 -9.14 -14.47 35.83
N ILE A 206 -9.93 -14.34 34.77
CA ILE A 206 -9.77 -15.13 33.55
C ILE A 206 -8.42 -14.73 32.95
N ALA A 207 -7.40 -15.55 33.21
CA ALA A 207 -6.07 -15.37 32.65
C ALA A 207 -6.16 -15.48 31.12
N ASN A 208 -5.96 -14.36 30.44
CA ASN A 208 -5.82 -14.31 28.99
C ASN A 208 -4.54 -15.08 28.60
N PRO A 209 -4.63 -16.19 27.82
CA PRO A 209 -3.47 -17.05 27.51
C PRO A 209 -2.36 -16.32 26.72
N PHE A 210 -2.64 -15.15 26.17
CA PHE A 210 -1.64 -14.32 25.49
C PHE A 210 -0.65 -13.60 26.42
N VAL A 211 -0.97 -13.42 27.70
CA VAL A 211 -0.08 -12.71 28.65
C VAL A 211 0.94 -13.68 29.28
N ALA A 212 0.59 -14.96 29.44
CA ALA A 212 1.51 -15.99 29.96
C ALA A 212 2.64 -16.32 28.97
N ALA A 213 2.38 -16.25 27.66
CA ALA A 213 3.40 -16.47 26.62
C ALA A 213 4.43 -15.31 26.55
N ALA A 214 4.04 -14.09 26.90
CA ALA A 214 4.94 -12.93 26.90
C ALA A 214 5.92 -12.93 28.10
N ALA A 215 5.55 -13.58 29.21
CA ALA A 215 6.43 -13.69 30.39
C ALA A 215 7.50 -14.79 30.22
N ALA A 216 7.22 -15.85 29.45
CA ALA A 216 8.17 -16.95 29.22
C ALA A 216 9.28 -16.62 28.20
N GLY A 217 9.08 -15.63 27.32
CA GLY A 217 10.07 -15.23 26.31
C GLY A 217 11.15 -14.26 26.78
N SER A 218 11.10 -13.79 28.03
CA SER A 218 11.96 -12.71 28.53
C SER A 218 13.17 -13.18 29.36
N GLN A 219 13.39 -14.49 29.51
CA GLN A 219 14.46 -15.04 30.36
C GLN A 219 15.62 -15.74 29.63
N GLU A 220 15.65 -15.78 28.30
CA GLU A 220 16.67 -16.53 27.56
C GLU A 220 17.27 -15.75 26.38
N HIS A 221 18.09 -14.72 26.67
CA HIS A 221 19.32 -14.36 25.93
C HIS A 221 19.93 -13.07 26.49
N ASP A 222 20.73 -13.18 27.55
CA ASP A 222 21.77 -12.20 27.86
C ASP A 222 23.03 -12.60 27.07
N THR A 223 23.25 -11.98 25.92
CA THR A 223 24.50 -12.08 25.16
C THR A 223 25.21 -10.73 25.16
N SER A 224 25.45 -10.19 26.36
CA SER A 224 26.38 -9.07 26.53
C SER A 224 27.83 -9.53 26.30
N PRO A 225 28.63 -8.85 25.45
CA PRO A 225 30.01 -9.25 25.18
C PRO A 225 30.94 -8.83 26.33
N GLY A 226 31.50 -9.80 27.04
CA GLY A 226 32.48 -9.58 28.11
C GLY A 226 33.87 -9.13 27.57
N PRO A 227 34.58 -8.23 28.27
CA PRO A 227 35.87 -7.70 27.83
C PRO A 227 37.00 -8.73 28.02
N ARG A 228 37.73 -9.05 26.94
CA ARG A 228 38.97 -9.85 27.01
C ARG A 228 40.14 -8.98 27.48
N LEU A 229 40.54 -9.15 28.74
CA LEU A 229 41.82 -8.70 29.27
C LEU A 229 42.79 -9.89 29.38
N GLY A 230 43.91 -9.79 28.67
CA GLY A 230 45.23 -10.26 29.12
C GLY A 230 45.63 -11.72 28.85
N GLN A 231 46.60 -11.91 27.95
CA GLN A 231 47.73 -12.80 28.25
C GLN A 231 49.05 -12.22 27.69
N PRO A 232 50.20 -12.53 28.34
CA PRO A 232 51.41 -11.72 28.30
C PRO A 232 52.47 -12.19 27.28
N VAL A 233 53.41 -11.24 27.06
CA VAL A 233 54.73 -11.22 26.40
C VAL A 233 55.33 -12.55 25.95
#